data_AF-A0A962ZIS9-F1
#
_entry.id   AF-A0A962ZIS9-F1
#
_cell.length_a   1.000
_cell.length_b   1.000
_cell.length_c   1.000
_cell.angle_alpha   90.00
_cell.angle_beta   90.00
_cell.angle_gamma   90.00
#
_symmetry.space_group_name_H-M   'P 1'
#
loop_
_entity.id
_entity.type
_entity.pdbx_description
1 polymer ?
#
loop_
_entity_poly.entity_id
_entity_poly.type
_entity_poly.pdbx_seq_one_letter_code
_entity_poly.pdbx_strand_id
1 'polypeptide(L)'
;KAFADGIGGAHLLANITEFGATPLFNRDELAANGATMVLYPLSAFRAMNKAALNVYQSIRDNGDQKAVVDTMQTRMELYDFLDYHSYEQKLDALFAKDKG
;
A
#
# COMPACT_ATOMS: atom_id res chain seq x y z
N LYS A 1 5.71 -26.45 -5.55
CA LYS A 1 6.45 -27.15 -6.62
C LYS A 1 5.58 -28.09 -7.46
N ALA A 2 5.00 -29.18 -6.92
CA ALA A 2 4.19 -30.12 -7.71
C ALA A 2 3.10 -29.45 -8.59
N PHE A 3 2.38 -28.47 -8.05
CA PHE A 3 1.38 -27.72 -8.83
C PHE A 3 2.02 -26.88 -9.95
N ALA A 4 3.17 -26.24 -9.69
CA ALA A 4 3.90 -25.47 -10.71
C ALA A 4 4.38 -26.36 -11.86
N ASP A 5 4.86 -27.57 -11.55
CA ASP A 5 5.29 -28.54 -12.57
C ASP A 5 4.08 -29.03 -13.40
N GLY A 6 2.91 -29.15 -12.79
CA GLY A 6 1.68 -29.66 -13.42
C GLY A 6 0.94 -28.67 -14.33
N ILE A 7 1.19 -27.36 -14.23
CA ILE A 7 0.50 -26.34 -15.04
C ILE A 7 1.19 -26.02 -16.38
N GLY A 8 2.16 -26.84 -16.80
CA GLY A 8 2.71 -26.81 -18.17
C GLY A 8 3.37 -25.49 -18.57
N GLY A 9 3.99 -24.79 -17.61
CA GLY A 9 4.67 -23.51 -17.85
C GLY A 9 3.79 -22.26 -17.72
N ALA A 10 2.52 -22.40 -17.33
CA ALA A 10 1.69 -21.25 -16.97
C ALA A 10 2.20 -20.53 -15.70
N HIS A 11 1.82 -19.27 -15.52
CA HIS A 11 2.19 -18.48 -14.35
C HIS A 11 1.43 -18.91 -13.10
N LEU A 12 2.16 -19.17 -12.01
CA LEU A 12 1.60 -19.52 -10.71
C LEU A 12 1.59 -18.30 -9.78
N LEU A 13 0.41 -17.97 -9.26
CA LEU A 13 0.21 -16.96 -8.23
C LEU A 13 0.13 -17.61 -6.84
N ALA A 14 0.97 -17.15 -5.92
CA ALA A 14 0.89 -17.49 -4.50
C ALA A 14 0.15 -16.38 -3.74
N ASN A 15 -0.97 -16.73 -3.09
CA ASN A 15 -1.73 -15.81 -2.26
C ASN A 15 -1.22 -15.87 -0.81
N ILE A 16 -0.47 -14.85 -0.38
CA ILE A 16 0.11 -14.77 0.97
C ILE A 16 -0.74 -13.85 1.81
N THR A 17 -1.63 -14.45 2.58
CA THR A 17 -2.54 -13.75 3.51
C THR A 17 -2.10 -13.99 4.96
N GLU A 18 -2.14 -12.93 5.77
CA GLU A 18 -1.89 -13.05 7.20
C GLU A 18 -3.05 -13.74 7.91
N PHE A 19 -2.73 -14.35 9.06
CA PHE A 19 -3.69 -15.00 9.96
C PHE A 19 -4.47 -16.17 9.33
N GLY A 20 -3.97 -16.71 8.22
CA GLY A 20 -4.45 -17.95 7.61
C GLY A 20 -3.68 -19.18 8.07
N ALA A 21 -3.95 -20.31 7.43
CA ALA A 21 -3.24 -21.57 7.69
C ALA A 21 -1.86 -21.64 7.00
N THR A 22 -1.64 -20.84 5.95
CA THR A 22 -0.40 -20.84 5.17
C THR A 22 0.70 -20.07 5.91
N PRO A 23 1.92 -20.63 6.06
CA PRO A 23 3.07 -19.87 6.54
C PRO A 23 3.37 -18.64 5.68
N LEU A 24 3.90 -17.59 6.28
CA LEU A 24 4.27 -16.35 5.58
C LEU A 24 5.61 -16.51 4.86
N PHE A 25 5.61 -17.32 3.80
CA PHE A 25 6.78 -17.48 2.95
C PHE A 25 7.13 -16.16 2.26
N ASN A 26 8.42 -15.87 2.17
CA ASN A 26 8.92 -14.73 1.44
C ASN A 26 8.97 -15.01 -0.07
N ARG A 27 9.25 -13.95 -0.84
CA ARG A 27 9.34 -14.02 -2.30
C ARG A 27 10.30 -15.11 -2.79
N ASP A 28 11.47 -15.25 -2.16
CA ASP A 28 12.53 -16.13 -2.65
C ASP A 28 12.18 -17.60 -2.37
N GLU A 29 11.55 -17.90 -1.22
CA GLU A 29 11.02 -19.23 -0.89
C GLU A 29 9.92 -19.66 -1.86
N LEU A 30 9.03 -18.73 -2.22
CA LEU A 30 7.95 -18.99 -3.17
C LEU A 30 8.49 -19.17 -4.60
N ALA A 31 9.46 -18.34 -5.01
CA ALA A 31 10.12 -18.45 -6.30
C ALA A 31 10.87 -19.78 -6.46
N ALA A 32 11.61 -20.21 -5.42
CA ALA A 32 12.26 -21.52 -5.39
C ALA A 32 11.29 -22.70 -5.54
N ASN A 33 9.99 -22.46 -5.31
CA ASN A 33 8.92 -23.45 -5.39
C ASN A 33 7.99 -23.28 -6.60
N GLY A 34 8.35 -22.40 -7.54
CA GLY A 34 7.68 -22.24 -8.83
C GLY A 34 6.60 -21.17 -8.89
N ALA A 35 6.42 -20.35 -7.84
CA ALA A 35 5.54 -19.18 -7.92
C ALA A 35 6.20 -18.07 -8.74
N THR A 36 5.49 -17.52 -9.72
CA THR A 36 5.95 -16.40 -10.55
C THR A 36 5.32 -15.07 -10.15
N MET A 37 4.28 -15.11 -9.32
CA MET A 37 3.61 -13.94 -8.76
C MET A 37 3.29 -14.19 -7.28
N VAL A 38 3.34 -13.13 -6.48
CA VAL A 38 2.92 -13.15 -5.08
C VAL A 38 1.88 -12.07 -4.87
N LEU A 39 0.73 -12.46 -4.36
CA LEU A 39 -0.35 -11.56 -3.98
C LEU A 39 -0.32 -11.36 -2.47
N TYR A 40 -0.26 -10.10 -2.05
CA TYR A 40 -0.42 -9.65 -0.67
C TYR A 40 -1.79 -8.95 -0.55
N PRO A 41 -2.89 -9.70 -0.42
CA PRO A 41 -4.23 -9.18 -0.70
C PRO A 41 -4.71 -8.16 0.34
N LEU A 42 -4.23 -8.25 1.58
CA LEU A 42 -4.82 -7.53 2.71
C LEU A 42 -3.81 -6.81 3.59
N SER A 43 -2.50 -6.98 3.37
CA SER A 43 -1.46 -6.50 4.27
C SER A 43 -1.58 -4.99 4.53
N ALA A 44 -1.64 -4.19 3.46
CA ALA A 44 -1.81 -2.75 3.54
C ALA A 44 -3.16 -2.37 4.19
N PHE A 45 -4.23 -3.05 3.81
CA PHE A 45 -5.58 -2.78 4.33
C PHE A 45 -5.71 -3.07 5.83
N ARG A 46 -5.11 -4.15 6.31
CA ARG A 46 -5.07 -4.48 7.74
C ARG A 46 -4.25 -3.46 8.53
N ALA A 47 -3.10 -3.05 8.00
CA ALA A 47 -2.26 -2.03 8.62
C ALA A 47 -3.00 -0.68 8.74
N MET A 48 -3.62 -0.20 7.66
CA MET A 48 -4.36 1.07 7.69
C MET A 48 -5.55 1.03 8.64
N ASN A 49 -6.28 -0.09 8.73
CA ASN A 49 -7.41 -0.21 9.67
C ASN A 49 -6.95 -0.13 11.12
N LYS A 50 -5.81 -0.73 11.46
CA LYS A 50 -5.23 -0.64 12.81
C LYS A 50 -4.79 0.79 13.14
N ALA A 51 -4.17 1.48 12.18
CA ALA A 51 -3.79 2.89 12.35
C ALA A 51 -5.02 3.80 12.52
N ALA A 52 -6.07 3.59 11.70
CA ALA A 52 -7.32 4.34 11.82
C ALA A 52 -8.00 4.12 13.18
N LEU A 53 -8.05 2.87 13.66
CA LEU A 53 -8.58 2.56 14.99
C LEU A 53 -7.84 3.30 16.10
N ASN A 54 -6.50 3.34 16.04
CA ASN A 54 -5.68 4.08 17.01
C ASN A 54 -6.05 5.58 17.06
N VAL A 55 -6.26 6.20 15.90
CA VAL A 55 -6.70 7.60 15.81
C VAL A 55 -8.09 7.79 16.42
N TYR A 56 -9.05 6.92 16.09
CA TYR A 56 -10.40 7.00 16.64
C TYR A 56 -10.42 6.82 18.16
N GLN A 57 -9.63 5.90 18.70
CA GLN A 57 -9.49 5.68 20.14
C GLN A 57 -8.86 6.90 20.83
N SER A 58 -7.76 7.46 20.30
CA SER A 58 -7.15 8.68 20.86
C SER A 58 -8.14 9.84 20.90
N ILE A 59 -8.89 10.09 19.83
CA ILE A 59 -9.88 11.16 19.79
C ILE A 59 -10.98 10.92 20.82
N ARG A 60 -11.46 9.68 20.95
CA ARG A 60 -12.50 9.32 21.90
C ARG A 60 -12.06 9.53 23.35
N ASP A 61 -10.84 9.13 23.68
CA ASP A 61 -10.34 9.08 25.05
C ASP A 61 -9.78 10.43 25.51
N ASN A 62 -9.08 11.15 24.62
CA ASN A 62 -8.42 12.42 24.94
C ASN A 62 -9.25 13.65 24.56
N GLY A 63 -10.29 13.48 23.74
CA GLY A 63 -11.04 14.58 23.12
C GLY A 63 -10.33 15.24 21.94
N ASP A 64 -9.11 14.79 21.58
CA ASP A 64 -8.36 15.25 20.41
C ASP A 64 -7.34 14.20 19.90
N GLN A 65 -6.73 14.49 18.75
CA GLN A 65 -5.77 13.62 18.07
C GLN A 65 -4.29 13.92 18.38
N LYS A 66 -3.97 14.87 19.28
CA LYS A 66 -2.59 15.41 19.43
C LYS A 66 -1.55 14.32 19.70
N ALA A 67 -1.92 13.32 20.49
CA ALA A 67 -1.04 12.22 20.89
C ALA A 67 -0.66 11.26 19.75
N VAL A 68 -1.29 11.36 18.57
CA VAL A 68 -1.10 10.42 17.46
C VAL A 68 -0.74 11.11 16.14
N VAL A 69 -0.50 12.42 16.13
CA VAL A 69 -0.19 13.20 14.92
C VAL A 69 1.10 12.71 14.25
N ASP A 70 2.09 12.30 15.03
CA ASP A 70 3.37 11.77 14.58
C ASP A 70 3.27 10.42 13.84
N THR A 71 2.13 9.74 13.95
CA THR A 71 1.85 8.49 13.23
C THR A 71 1.14 8.69 11.89
N MET A 72 0.78 9.93 11.54
CA MET A 72 0.02 10.26 10.34
C MET A 72 0.94 10.63 9.17
N GLN A 73 0.46 10.37 7.95
CA GLN A 73 1.07 10.94 6.75
C GLN A 73 0.95 12.48 6.79
N THR A 74 2.07 13.16 6.61
CA THR A 74 2.11 14.62 6.52
C THR A 74 1.48 15.13 5.22
N ARG A 75 1.13 16.43 5.21
CA ARG A 75 0.62 17.08 4.00
C ARG A 75 1.61 17.02 2.83
N MET A 76 2.91 17.16 3.11
CA MET A 76 3.94 17.12 2.06
C MET A 76 4.09 15.71 1.49
N GLU A 77 4.12 14.68 2.33
CA GLU A 77 4.15 13.29 1.85
C GLU A 77 2.91 12.94 1.03
N LEU A 78 1.73 13.47 1.39
CA LEU A 78 0.52 13.30 0.59
C LEU A 78 0.65 13.99 -0.77
N TYR A 79 1.25 15.19 -0.83
CA TYR A 79 1.44 15.93 -2.07
C TYR A 79 2.41 15.23 -3.01
N ASP A 80 3.51 14.72 -2.47
CA ASP A 80 4.48 13.93 -3.22
C ASP A 80 3.82 12.66 -3.78
N PHE A 81 2.98 11.98 -2.98
CA PHE A 81 2.26 10.78 -3.42
C PHE A 81 1.22 11.07 -4.53
N LEU A 82 0.56 12.24 -4.47
CA LEU A 82 -0.42 12.66 -5.47
C LEU A 82 0.20 13.34 -6.70
N ASP A 83 1.52 13.47 -6.75
CA ASP A 83 2.25 14.23 -7.77
C ASP A 83 1.69 15.66 -7.94
N TYR A 84 1.31 16.29 -6.82
CA TYR A 84 0.56 17.55 -6.82
C TYR A 84 1.32 18.68 -7.53
N HIS A 85 2.65 18.70 -7.40
CA HIS A 85 3.50 19.70 -8.04
C HIS A 85 3.50 19.63 -9.57
N SER A 86 3.30 18.45 -10.17
CA SER A 86 3.21 18.35 -11.63
C SER A 86 1.91 18.95 -12.16
N TYR A 87 0.82 18.85 -11.39
CA TYR A 87 -0.46 19.48 -11.72
C TYR A 87 -0.36 21.01 -11.67
N GLU A 88 0.25 21.60 -10.65
CA GLU A 88 0.48 23.05 -10.57
C GLU A 88 1.33 23.55 -11.74
N GLN A 89 2.45 22.90 -12.03
CA GLN A 89 3.32 23.28 -13.16
C GLN A 89 2.60 23.21 -14.51
N LYS A 90 1.75 22.20 -14.69
CA LYS A 90 0.97 22.04 -15.93
C LYS A 90 -0.08 23.13 -16.09
N LEU A 91 -0.74 23.54 -15.00
CA LEU A 91 -1.70 24.65 -15.02
C LEU A 91 -0.99 25.97 -15.35
N ASP A 92 0.14 26.26 -14.70
CA ASP A 92 0.94 27.45 -14.98
C ASP A 92 1.39 27.50 -16.44
N ALA A 93 1.88 26.39 -17.00
CA ALA A 93 2.30 26.30 -18.39
C ALA A 93 1.16 26.53 -19.40
N LEU A 94 -0.06 26.07 -19.08
CA LEU A 94 -1.23 26.23 -19.94
C LEU A 94 -1.74 27.68 -19.94
N PHE A 95 -1.82 28.31 -18.78
CA PHE A 95 -2.40 29.65 -18.63
C PHE A 95 -1.40 30.81 -18.68
N ALA A 96 -0.09 30.52 -18.73
CA ALA A 96 0.93 31.54 -19.02
C ALA A 96 0.83 32.10 -20.45
N LYS A 97 0.22 31.37 -21.39
CA LYS A 97 0.01 31.82 -22.78
C LYS A 97 -1.19 32.75 -22.97
N ASP A 98 -2.16 32.74 -22.06
CA ASP A 98 -3.38 33.57 -22.16
C ASP A 98 -3.21 34.98 -21.55
N LYS A 99 -2.02 35.30 -21.04
CA LYS A 99 -1.67 36.62 -20.48
C LYS A 99 -0.86 37.51 -21.44
N GLY A 100 -0.80 37.16 -22.74
CA GLY A 100 -0.10 37.90 -23.79
C GLY A 100 -1.04 38.70 -24.68
#